data_AF-L9VGQ8-F1
#
_entry.id   AF-L9VGQ8-F1
#
_cell.length_a   1.000
_cell.length_b   1.000
_cell.length_c   1.000
_cell.angle_alpha   90.00
_cell.angle_beta   90.00
_cell.angle_gamma   90.00
#
_symmetry.space_group_name_H-M   'P 1'
#
loop_
_entity.id
_entity.type
_entity.pdbx_description
1 polymer ?
#
loop_
_entity_poly.entity_id
_entity_poly.type
_entity_poly.pdbx_seq_one_letter_code
_entity_poly.pdbx_strand_id
1 'polypeptide(L)' 'MLAGLAAQFRAHPVATVLELGSVVVCILLFVGTLVLLSSGPPTGRGNPWLVLVGVGAVFVVFWTAVVPLYERFVYA' A
#
# COMPACT_ATOMS: atom_id res chain seq x y z
N MET A 1 -12.10 17.50 -9.60
CA MET A 1 -11.42 16.42 -8.87
C MET A 1 -10.03 16.80 -8.35
N LEU A 2 -9.06 17.14 -9.22
CA LEU A 2 -7.69 17.47 -8.79
C LEU A 2 -7.59 18.67 -7.82
N ALA A 3 -8.40 19.72 -8.03
CA ALA A 3 -8.46 20.86 -7.11
C ALA A 3 -9.01 20.50 -5.71
N GLY A 4 -9.88 19.49 -5.63
CA GLY A 4 -10.40 18.96 -4.37
C GLY A 4 -9.35 18.15 -3.61
N LEU A 5 -8.61 17.28 -4.31
CA LEU A 5 -7.45 16.57 -3.74
C LEU A 5 -6.40 17.56 -3.22
N ALA A 6 -6.06 18.59 -4.01
CA ALA A 6 -5.11 19.62 -3.59
C ALA A 6 -5.59 20.46 -2.38
N ALA A 7 -6.91 20.62 -2.20
CA ALA A 7 -7.46 21.23 -1.00
C ALA A 7 -7.38 20.28 0.21
N GLN A 8 -7.70 19.00 0.01
CA GLN A 8 -7.61 17.96 1.03
C GLN A 8 -6.17 17.78 1.55
N PHE A 9 -5.19 17.72 0.64
CA PHE A 9 -3.76 17.64 0.97
C PHE A 9 -3.29 18.83 1.78
N ARG A 10 -3.80 20.04 1.50
CA ARG A 10 -3.43 21.24 2.28
C ARG A 10 -4.03 21.22 3.68
N ALA A 11 -5.25 20.69 3.82
CA ALA A 11 -5.95 20.64 5.10
C ALA A 11 -5.47 19.47 5.99
N HIS A 12 -5.20 18.31 5.40
CA HIS A 12 -4.87 17.07 6.11
C HIS A 12 -3.78 16.29 5.33
N PRO A 13 -2.54 16.82 5.27
CA PRO A 13 -1.50 16.27 4.40
C PRO A 13 -1.19 14.82 4.70
N VAL A 14 -1.02 14.46 5.98
CA VAL A 14 -0.65 13.10 6.40
C VAL A 14 -1.76 12.11 6.06
N ALA A 15 -3.00 12.39 6.46
CA ALA A 15 -4.13 11.50 6.17
C ALA A 15 -4.33 11.32 4.66
N THR A 16 -4.24 12.41 3.88
CA THR A 16 -4.43 12.33 2.43
C THR A 16 -3.31 11.54 1.75
N VAL A 17 -2.05 11.68 2.20
CA VAL A 17 -0.93 10.85 1.72
C VAL A 17 -1.15 9.37 2.05
N LEU A 18 -1.58 9.05 3.27
CA LEU A 18 -1.79 7.67 3.71
C LEU A 18 -2.90 6.97 2.93
N GLU A 19 -4.03 7.65 2.73
CA GLU A 19 -5.16 7.13 1.96
C GLU A 19 -4.79 6.93 0.49
N LEU A 20 -4.23 7.96 -0.15
CA LEU A 20 -3.88 7.89 -1.57
C LEU A 20 -2.73 6.90 -1.81
N GLY A 21 -1.74 6.87 -0.92
CA GLY A 21 -0.65 5.90 -0.95
C GLY A 21 -1.16 4.47 -0.81
N SER A 22 -2.13 4.24 0.07
CA SER A 22 -2.78 2.93 0.23
C SER A 22 -3.49 2.48 -1.04
N VAL A 23 -4.23 3.39 -1.69
CA VAL A 23 -4.86 3.10 -2.99
C VAL A 23 -3.82 2.72 -4.04
N VAL A 24 -2.72 3.46 -4.14
CA VAL A 24 -1.63 3.17 -5.08
C VAL A 24 -1.00 1.80 -4.80
N VAL A 25 -0.69 1.48 -3.54
CA VAL A 25 -0.15 0.17 -3.16
C VAL A 25 -1.10 -0.96 -3.54
N CYS A 26 -2.40 -0.81 -3.26
CA CYS A 26 -3.42 -1.78 -3.63
C CYS A 26 -3.51 -1.99 -5.15
N ILE A 27 -3.48 -0.90 -5.94
CA ILE A 27 -3.46 -0.99 -7.40
C ILE A 27 -2.21 -1.73 -7.89
N LEU A 28 -1.03 -1.40 -7.36
CA LEU A 28 0.22 -2.05 -7.73
C LEU A 28 0.23 -3.54 -7.39
N LEU A 29 -0.25 -3.92 -6.20
CA LEU A 29 -0.39 -5.33 -5.81
C LEU A 29 -1.37 -6.07 -6.72
N PHE A 30 -2.51 -5.47 -7.04
CA PHE A 30 -3.50 -6.07 -7.93
C PHE A 30 -2.96 -6.25 -9.35
N VAL A 31 -2.46 -5.18 -9.96
CA VAL A 31 -1.89 -5.21 -11.32
C VAL A 31 -0.68 -6.14 -11.37
N GLY A 32 0.21 -6.08 -10.38
CA GLY A 32 1.37 -6.96 -10.28
C GLY A 32 0.96 -8.44 -10.21
N THR A 33 -0.11 -8.76 -9.49
CA THR A 33 -0.66 -10.12 -9.43
C THR A 33 -1.18 -10.57 -10.79
N LEU A 34 -1.96 -9.73 -11.48
CA LEU A 34 -2.47 -10.04 -12.82
C LEU A 34 -1.34 -10.26 -13.83
N VAL A 35 -0.30 -9.43 -13.79
CA VAL A 35 0.88 -9.57 -14.66
C VAL A 35 1.62 -10.87 -14.37
N LEU A 36 1.82 -11.22 -13.09
CA LEU A 36 2.49 -12.47 -12.75
C LEU A 36 1.66 -13.69 -13.15
N LEU A 37 0.34 -13.66 -12.96
CA LEU A 37 -0.55 -14.73 -13.41
C LEU A 37 -0.55 -14.90 -14.93
N SER A 38 -0.52 -13.81 -15.69
CA SER A 38 -0.49 -13.88 -17.16
C SER A 38 0.85 -14.31 -17.73
N SER A 39 1.94 -14.18 -16.95
CA SER A 39 3.29 -14.59 -17.35
C SER A 39 3.57 -16.10 -17.30
N GLY A 40 2.60 -16.89 -16.83
CA GLY A 40 2.72 -18.35 -16.70
C GLY A 40 3.20 -18.79 -15.31
N PRO A 41 3.38 -20.11 -15.08
CA PRO A 41 3.75 -20.63 -13.78
C PRO A 41 5.14 -20.10 -13.35
N PRO A 42 5.35 -19.86 -12.05
CA PRO A 42 6.63 -19.39 -11.54
C PRO A 42 7.74 -20.38 -11.90
N THR A 43 8.79 -19.88 -12.58
CA THR A 43 10.00 -20.64 -12.87
C THR A 43 11.11 -20.27 -11.89
N GLY A 44 11.90 -21.25 -11.45
CA GLY A 44 12.99 -21.04 -10.48
C GLY A 44 12.51 -20.65 -9.08
N ARG A 45 13.16 -19.66 -8.45
CA ARG A 45 12.93 -19.29 -7.04
C ARG A 45 11.64 -18.48 -6.80
N GLY A 46 10.95 -18.07 -7.87
CA GLY A 46 9.71 -17.28 -7.74
C GLY A 46 9.92 -15.89 -7.12
N ASN A 47 11.10 -15.29 -7.25
CA ASN A 47 11.43 -13.98 -6.66
C ASN A 47 10.36 -12.88 -6.87
N PRO A 48 9.75 -12.73 -8.07
CA PRO A 48 8.72 -11.72 -8.28
C PRO A 48 7.48 -11.93 -7.40
N TRP A 49 7.08 -13.19 -7.20
CA TRP A 49 5.99 -13.56 -6.29
C TRP A 49 6.34 -13.25 -4.84
N LEU A 50 7.57 -13.54 -4.42
CA LEU A 50 8.05 -13.23 -3.07
C LEU A 50 8.07 -11.72 -2.80
N VAL A 51 8.46 -10.91 -3.78
CA VAL A 51 8.41 -9.45 -3.66
C VAL A 51 6.96 -8.99 -3.48
N LEU A 52 6.03 -9.48 -4.29
CA LEU A 52 4.62 -9.11 -4.20
C LEU A 52 4.02 -9.47 -2.84
N VAL A 53 4.28 -10.69 -2.36
CA VAL A 53 3.85 -11.14 -1.02
C VAL A 53 4.51 -10.31 0.08
N GLY A 54 5.80 -10.03 -0.03
CA GLY A 54 6.55 -9.22 0.94
C GLY A 54 5.99 -7.80 1.05
N VAL A 55 5.71 -7.14 -0.08
CA VAL A 55 5.08 -5.82 -0.10
C VAL A 55 3.70 -5.86 0.54
N GLY A 56 2.87 -6.87 0.20
CA GLY A 56 1.56 -7.05 0.81
C GLY A 56 1.62 -7.25 2.33
N ALA A 57 2.56 -8.08 2.80
CA ALA A 57 2.75 -8.34 4.23
C ALA A 57 3.18 -7.07 4.99
N VAL A 58 4.13 -6.31 4.45
CA VAL A 58 4.56 -5.03 5.04
C VAL A 58 3.40 -4.05 5.10
N PHE A 59 2.60 -3.96 4.03
CA PHE A 59 1.44 -3.07 3.99
C PHE A 59 0.37 -3.45 5.02
N VAL A 60 0.12 -4.75 5.21
CA VAL A 60 -0.78 -5.24 6.28
C VAL A 60 -0.24 -4.91 7.67
N VAL A 61 1.05 -5.13 7.94
CA VAL A 61 1.67 -4.81 9.23
C VAL A 61 1.61 -3.30 9.50
N PHE A 62 1.83 -2.48 8.48
CA PHE A 62 1.72 -1.03 8.57
C PHE A 62 0.35 -0.61 9.12
N TRP A 63 -0.74 -1.11 8.52
CA TRP A 63 -2.10 -0.73 8.94
C TRP A 63 -2.58 -1.41 10.22
N THR A 64 -2.19 -2.67 10.46
CA THR A 64 -2.71 -3.45 11.59
C THR A 64 -1.91 -3.24 12.89
N ALA A 65 -0.63 -2.89 12.80
CA ALA A 65 0.24 -2.74 13.97
C ALA A 65 0.85 -1.35 14.07
N VAL A 66 1.44 -0.82 12.98
CA VAL A 66 2.20 0.44 13.06
C VAL A 66 1.28 1.65 13.27
N VAL A 67 0.21 1.78 12.49
CA VAL A 67 -0.74 2.90 12.62
C VAL A 67 -1.40 2.92 14.01
N PRO A 68 -1.98 1.81 14.52
CA PRO A 68 -2.55 1.81 15.88
C PRO A 68 -1.52 2.13 16.97
N LEU A 69 -0.28 1.69 16.79
CA LEU A 69 0.80 1.97 17.74
C LEU A 69 1.19 3.46 17.73
N TYR A 70 1.31 4.05 16.53
CA TYR A 70 1.54 5.49 16.37
C TYR A 70 0.42 6.30 17.03
N GLU A 71 -0.84 5.96 16.76
CA GLU A 71 -1.98 6.66 17.34
C GLU A 71 -1.95 6.59 18.88
N ARG A 72 -1.61 5.43 19.42
CA ARG A 72 -1.46 5.23 20.87
C ARG A 72 -0.31 6.03 21.47
N PHE A 73 0.79 6.26 20.77
CA PHE A 73 1.92 7.00 21.35
C PHE A 73 1.80 8.53 21.18
N VAL A 74 1.05 8.99 20.19
CA VAL A 74 0.93 10.42 19.87
C VAL A 74 -0.36 11.03 20.41
N TYR A 75 -1.45 10.24 20.50
CA TYR A 75 -2.77 10.73 20.90
C TYR A 75 -3.31 10.12 22.21
N ALA A 76 -2.57 9.23 22.89
CA ALA A 76 -2.92 8.77 24.24
C ALA A 76 -2.21 9.61 25.31
#